data_AF-A0A7Z8L8X2-F1
#
_entry.id   AF-A0A7Z8L8X2-F1
#
_cell.length_a   1.000
_cell.length_b   1.000
_cell.length_c   1.000
_cell.angle_alpha   90.00
_cell.angle_beta   90.00
_cell.angle_gamma   90.00
#
_symmetry.space_group_name_H-M   'P 1'
#
loop_
_entity.id
_entity.type
_entity.pdbx_description
1 polymer ?
#
loop_
_entity_poly.entity_id
_entity_poly.type
_entity_poly.pdbx_seq_one_letter_code
_entity_poly.pdbx_strand_id
1 'polypeptide(L)'
;MNAQHFIFHPDQSIAAFAAWYPQFYHFWGDHGLPGDIPAECSWREACQRAHEDPELLLGSFAALVEPLGGPDERDWTEVTLGELIENIVTFHHAFVRSQLGRMSAMLTRLTRTAPHPSARIDHARSAMAYLRQRWLAHMDMEEREFFPACLRLETSRDFLSRDELDSLVEALHRTAHDHHEIDIFAERLEQSLEAIEDDIADSESTILASLRGSLAQFIDDARVHSSKEDDILLPAVLFVHDIRRSDTESGRFTSQDDED
;
A
#
# COMPACT_ATOMS: atom_id res chain seq x y z
N MET A 1 5.81 5.17 -15.31
CA MET A 1 4.86 4.33 -16.09
C MET A 1 3.59 4.20 -15.27
N ASN A 2 2.41 4.51 -15.82
CA ASN A 2 1.15 4.26 -15.12
C ASN A 2 0.81 2.77 -15.24
N ALA A 3 1.36 1.95 -14.35
CA ALA A 3 0.77 0.65 -14.08
C ALA A 3 -0.59 0.92 -13.42
N GLN A 4 -1.69 0.48 -14.04
CA GLN A 4 -2.97 0.42 -13.36
C GLN A 4 -2.84 -0.59 -12.22
N HIS A 5 -2.58 -0.10 -11.01
CA HIS A 5 -2.51 -0.93 -9.83
C HIS A 5 -3.89 -1.48 -9.51
N PHE A 6 -3.96 -2.77 -9.23
CA PHE A 6 -5.18 -3.39 -8.74
C PHE A 6 -5.58 -2.77 -7.39
N ILE A 7 -6.86 -2.47 -7.25
CA ILE A 7 -7.45 -1.96 -6.01
C ILE A 7 -8.58 -2.90 -5.62
N PHE A 8 -8.51 -3.46 -4.42
CA PHE A 8 -9.55 -4.31 -3.85
C PHE A 8 -10.73 -3.44 -3.37
N HIS A 9 -11.61 -3.05 -4.29
CA HIS A 9 -12.73 -2.14 -4.04
C HIS A 9 -13.96 -2.55 -4.88
N PRO A 10 -15.21 -2.27 -4.42
CA PRO A 10 -16.40 -2.63 -5.19
C PRO A 10 -16.48 -1.99 -6.58
N ASP A 11 -15.82 -0.86 -6.80
CA ASP A 11 -15.84 -0.18 -8.10
C ASP A 11 -14.77 -0.72 -9.06
N GLN A 12 -13.97 -1.71 -8.63
CA GLN A 12 -13.01 -2.40 -9.48
C GLN A 12 -13.71 -3.37 -10.43
N SER A 13 -13.17 -3.52 -11.65
CA SER A 13 -13.74 -4.40 -12.67
C SER A 13 -13.66 -5.89 -12.30
N ILE A 14 -14.65 -6.66 -12.75
CA ILE A 14 -14.66 -8.12 -12.64
C ILE A 14 -13.44 -8.73 -13.34
N ALA A 15 -13.05 -8.20 -14.50
CA ALA A 15 -11.83 -8.58 -15.22
C ALA A 15 -10.58 -8.46 -14.34
N ALA A 16 -10.46 -7.35 -13.61
CA ALA A 16 -9.33 -7.13 -12.73
C ALA A 16 -9.33 -8.10 -11.54
N PHE A 17 -10.47 -8.33 -10.87
CA PHE A 17 -10.54 -9.36 -9.82
C PHE A 17 -10.17 -10.75 -10.34
N ALA A 18 -10.68 -11.14 -11.51
CA ALA A 18 -10.36 -12.43 -12.12
C ALA A 18 -8.88 -12.56 -12.54
N ALA A 19 -8.26 -11.48 -12.99
CA ALA A 19 -6.86 -11.48 -13.39
C ALA A 19 -5.90 -11.64 -12.20
N TRP A 20 -6.25 -11.04 -11.05
CA TRP A 20 -5.40 -11.05 -9.86
C TRP A 20 -5.70 -12.18 -8.89
N TYR A 21 -6.91 -12.76 -8.91
CA TYR A 21 -7.32 -13.84 -8.01
C TYR A 21 -7.84 -15.05 -8.80
N PRO A 22 -7.02 -16.10 -8.98
CA PRO A 22 -7.41 -17.31 -9.72
C PRO A 22 -8.68 -18.01 -9.17
N GLN A 23 -8.97 -17.85 -7.88
CA GLN A 23 -10.14 -18.40 -7.20
C GLN A 23 -11.43 -17.59 -7.45
N PHE A 24 -11.35 -16.44 -8.12
CA PHE A 24 -12.48 -15.53 -8.33
C PHE A 24 -13.70 -16.23 -8.92
N TYR A 25 -13.55 -16.91 -10.07
CA TYR A 25 -14.70 -17.54 -10.74
C TYR A 25 -15.27 -18.73 -9.97
N HIS A 26 -14.44 -19.42 -9.17
CA HIS A 26 -14.92 -20.48 -8.29
C HIS A 26 -15.80 -19.90 -7.18
N PHE A 27 -15.32 -18.86 -6.48
CA PHE A 27 -16.11 -18.13 -5.49
C PHE A 27 -17.41 -17.57 -6.09
N TRP A 28 -17.32 -16.99 -7.29
CA TRP A 28 -18.45 -16.38 -7.99
C TRP A 28 -19.56 -17.42 -8.27
N GLY A 29 -19.18 -18.59 -8.77
CA GLY A 29 -20.11 -19.69 -9.04
C GLY A 29 -20.72 -20.29 -7.76
N ASP A 30 -19.93 -20.45 -6.70
CA ASP A 30 -20.40 -21.00 -5.42
C ASP A 30 -21.45 -20.09 -4.74
N HIS A 31 -21.41 -18.80 -5.01
CA HIS A 31 -22.40 -17.82 -4.54
C HIS A 31 -23.59 -17.65 -5.50
N GLY A 32 -23.70 -18.50 -6.53
CA GLY A 32 -24.85 -18.50 -7.44
C GLY A 32 -24.95 -17.29 -8.37
N LEU A 33 -23.85 -16.55 -8.56
CA LEU A 33 -23.84 -15.34 -9.36
C LEU A 33 -23.79 -15.66 -10.87
N PRO A 34 -24.45 -14.85 -11.72
CA PRO A 34 -24.51 -15.11 -13.16
C PRO A 34 -23.12 -15.08 -13.81
N GLY A 35 -22.89 -15.99 -14.76
CA GLY A 35 -21.61 -16.15 -15.46
C GLY A 35 -21.47 -15.32 -16.74
N ASP A 36 -22.54 -14.65 -17.18
CA ASP A 36 -22.61 -13.82 -18.38
C ASP A 36 -22.40 -12.31 -18.08
N ILE A 37 -21.74 -12.01 -16.96
CA ILE A 37 -21.46 -10.64 -16.55
C ILE A 37 -20.32 -10.08 -17.41
N PRO A 38 -20.50 -8.89 -18.04
CA PRO A 38 -19.45 -8.25 -18.80
C PRO A 38 -18.20 -8.03 -17.94
N ALA A 39 -17.02 -8.34 -18.48
CA ALA A 39 -15.77 -8.30 -17.73
C ALA A 39 -15.40 -6.87 -17.26
N GLU A 40 -15.82 -5.86 -18.02
CA GLU A 40 -15.62 -4.44 -17.71
C GLU A 40 -16.56 -3.91 -16.62
N CYS A 41 -17.62 -4.67 -16.30
CA CYS A 41 -18.54 -4.34 -15.23
C CYS A 41 -17.78 -4.26 -13.90
N SER A 42 -18.08 -3.27 -13.07
CA SER A 42 -17.55 -3.25 -11.70
C SER A 42 -18.15 -4.38 -10.87
N TRP A 43 -17.44 -4.80 -9.82
CA TRP A 43 -17.97 -5.71 -8.80
C TRP A 43 -19.32 -5.24 -8.27
N ARG A 44 -19.46 -3.94 -8.00
CA ARG A 44 -20.69 -3.32 -7.52
C ARG A 44 -21.85 -3.52 -8.49
N GLU A 45 -21.66 -3.18 -9.75
CA GLU A 45 -22.68 -3.33 -10.79
C GLU A 45 -23.04 -4.81 -11.01
N ALA A 46 -22.04 -5.70 -10.95
CA ALA A 46 -22.23 -7.14 -11.10
C ALA A 46 -23.12 -7.72 -9.99
N CYS A 47 -22.82 -7.40 -8.72
CA CYS A 47 -23.62 -7.80 -7.57
C CYS A 47 -25.04 -7.21 -7.63
N GLN A 48 -25.18 -5.94 -8.01
CA GLN A 48 -26.48 -5.29 -8.13
C GLN A 48 -27.39 -5.96 -9.18
N ARG A 49 -26.82 -6.38 -10.31
CA ARG A 49 -27.55 -7.15 -11.34
C ARG A 49 -27.99 -8.52 -10.84
N ALA A 50 -27.22 -9.12 -9.94
CA ALA A 50 -27.55 -10.39 -9.29
C ALA A 50 -28.44 -10.23 -8.05
N HIS A 51 -28.85 -9.00 -7.69
CA HIS A 51 -29.58 -8.69 -6.46
C HIS A 51 -28.85 -9.03 -5.16
N GLU A 52 -27.52 -9.05 -5.20
CA GLU A 52 -26.65 -9.29 -4.05
C GLU A 52 -26.11 -7.98 -3.46
N ASP A 53 -25.78 -8.00 -2.16
CA ASP A 53 -25.12 -6.87 -1.51
C ASP A 53 -23.63 -6.85 -1.86
N PRO A 54 -23.15 -5.82 -2.57
CA PRO A 54 -21.78 -5.77 -3.07
C PRO A 54 -20.74 -5.73 -1.95
N GLU A 55 -21.05 -5.09 -0.81
CA GLU A 55 -20.09 -4.94 0.30
C GLU A 55 -19.98 -6.23 1.11
N LEU A 56 -21.12 -6.90 1.37
CA LEU A 56 -21.13 -8.17 2.10
C LEU A 56 -20.42 -9.28 1.33
N LEU A 57 -20.68 -9.36 0.02
CA LEU A 57 -20.03 -10.35 -0.83
C LEU A 57 -18.54 -10.05 -0.98
N LEU A 58 -18.14 -8.77 -1.11
CA LEU A 58 -16.73 -8.40 -1.21
C LEU A 58 -15.97 -8.74 0.07
N GLY A 59 -16.59 -8.54 1.24
CA GLY A 59 -16.03 -8.96 2.53
C GLY A 59 -15.85 -10.47 2.64
N SER A 60 -16.81 -11.27 2.12
CA SER A 60 -16.69 -12.73 2.02
C SER A 60 -15.51 -13.14 1.14
N PHE A 61 -15.38 -12.51 -0.04
CA PHE A 61 -14.30 -12.80 -0.96
C PHE A 61 -12.94 -12.41 -0.36
N ALA A 62 -12.85 -11.25 0.29
CA ALA A 62 -11.64 -10.76 0.93
C ALA A 62 -11.09 -11.75 1.98
N ALA A 63 -11.97 -12.37 2.76
CA ALA A 63 -11.62 -13.35 3.79
C ALA A 63 -11.21 -14.72 3.23
N LEU A 64 -11.63 -15.06 2.00
CA LEU A 64 -11.32 -16.33 1.34
C LEU A 64 -9.98 -16.31 0.60
N VAL A 65 -9.63 -15.17 0.00
CA VAL A 65 -8.44 -15.08 -0.86
C VAL A 65 -7.16 -14.90 -0.05
N GLU A 66 -6.02 -15.25 -0.64
CA GLU A 66 -4.70 -14.90 -0.08
C GLU A 66 -4.26 -13.51 -0.54
N PRO A 67 -3.38 -12.81 0.20
CA PRO A 67 -2.80 -11.55 -0.28
C PRO A 67 -1.97 -11.74 -1.55
N LEU A 68 -1.80 -10.65 -2.29
CA LEU A 68 -0.96 -10.62 -3.48
C LEU A 68 0.50 -10.42 -3.07
N GLY A 69 1.38 -11.37 -3.36
CA GLY A 69 2.82 -11.25 -3.09
C GLY A 69 3.36 -12.35 -2.18
N GLY A 70 4.67 -12.36 -1.97
CA GLY A 70 5.38 -13.35 -1.16
C GLY A 70 6.76 -12.84 -0.75
N PRO A 71 7.45 -13.53 0.17
CA PRO A 71 8.74 -13.10 0.69
C PRO A 71 9.79 -12.99 -0.42
N ASP A 72 10.59 -11.92 -0.35
CA ASP A 72 11.62 -11.56 -1.31
C ASP A 72 13.00 -11.85 -0.69
N GLU A 73 13.70 -12.85 -1.23
CA GLU A 73 15.00 -13.32 -0.72
C GLU A 73 16.21 -12.68 -1.42
N ARG A 74 15.98 -11.72 -2.33
CA ARG A 74 17.07 -11.02 -3.03
C ARG A 74 17.83 -10.11 -2.07
N ASP A 75 19.15 -10.06 -2.22
CA ASP A 75 19.97 -9.01 -1.60
C ASP A 75 19.80 -7.69 -2.37
N TRP A 76 19.22 -6.69 -1.70
CA TRP A 76 18.89 -5.38 -2.25
C TRP A 76 20.00 -4.34 -2.07
N THR A 77 21.12 -4.69 -1.41
CA THR A 77 22.20 -3.73 -1.12
C THR A 77 23.13 -3.47 -2.31
N GLU A 78 23.12 -4.34 -3.32
CA GLU A 78 24.00 -4.25 -4.50
C GLU A 78 23.27 -3.80 -5.78
N VAL A 79 21.99 -3.43 -5.70
CA VAL A 79 21.17 -3.07 -6.87
C VAL A 79 21.20 -1.57 -7.17
N THR A 80 20.73 -1.20 -8.36
CA THR A 80 20.50 0.21 -8.71
C THR A 80 19.33 0.80 -7.91
N LEU A 81 19.30 2.13 -7.74
CA LEU A 81 18.16 2.83 -7.12
C LEU A 81 16.90 2.60 -7.95
N GLY A 82 17.02 2.57 -9.28
CA GLY A 82 15.93 2.21 -10.18
C GLY A 82 15.32 0.84 -9.90
N GLU A 83 16.14 -0.20 -9.75
CA GLU A 83 15.64 -1.55 -9.44
C GLU A 83 15.01 -1.62 -8.05
N LEU A 84 15.59 -0.96 -7.04
CA LEU A 84 15.06 -0.93 -5.68
C LEU A 84 13.69 -0.24 -5.63
N ILE A 85 13.58 0.93 -6.25
CA ILE A 85 12.33 1.70 -6.35
C ILE A 85 11.27 0.90 -7.11
N GLU A 86 11.63 0.28 -8.23
CA GLU A 86 10.71 -0.56 -8.99
C GLU A 86 10.16 -1.69 -8.11
N ASN A 87 11.00 -2.35 -7.33
CA ASN A 87 10.56 -3.39 -6.41
C ASN A 87 9.63 -2.85 -5.30
N ILE A 88 9.99 -1.72 -4.67
CA ILE A 88 9.15 -1.07 -3.66
C ILE A 88 7.75 -0.80 -4.21
N VAL A 89 7.65 -0.20 -5.40
CA VAL A 89 6.36 0.15 -6.00
C VAL A 89 5.58 -1.10 -6.44
N THR A 90 6.24 -2.02 -7.14
CA THR A 90 5.56 -3.15 -7.79
C THR A 90 5.19 -4.28 -6.84
N PHE A 91 5.94 -4.45 -5.74
CA PHE A 91 5.66 -5.47 -4.73
C PHE A 91 5.01 -4.86 -3.50
N HIS A 92 5.72 -4.00 -2.77
CA HIS A 92 5.27 -3.50 -1.46
C HIS A 92 4.08 -2.53 -1.58
N HIS A 93 4.18 -1.48 -2.39
CA HIS A 93 3.06 -0.53 -2.52
C HIS A 93 1.82 -1.16 -3.16
N ALA A 94 2.02 -2.06 -4.13
CA ALA A 94 0.93 -2.83 -4.73
C ALA A 94 0.24 -3.74 -3.68
N PHE A 95 1.02 -4.46 -2.86
CA PHE A 95 0.51 -5.25 -1.74
C PHE A 95 -0.26 -4.38 -0.76
N VAL A 96 0.34 -3.29 -0.24
CA VAL A 96 -0.26 -2.38 0.75
C VAL A 96 -1.61 -1.86 0.24
N ARG A 97 -1.69 -1.38 -1.01
CA ARG A 97 -2.95 -0.88 -1.61
C ARG A 97 -4.03 -1.96 -1.66
N SER A 98 -3.68 -3.16 -2.09
CA SER A 98 -4.61 -4.28 -2.17
C SER A 98 -5.07 -4.71 -0.76
N GLN A 99 -4.12 -4.87 0.16
CA GLN A 99 -4.35 -5.34 1.52
C GLN A 99 -5.20 -4.35 2.33
N LEU A 100 -4.95 -3.05 2.23
CA LEU A 100 -5.81 -2.02 2.82
C LEU A 100 -7.25 -2.10 2.31
N GLY A 101 -7.44 -2.44 1.03
CA GLY A 101 -8.77 -2.66 0.44
C GLY A 101 -9.45 -3.92 1.01
N ARG A 102 -8.73 -5.05 1.07
CA ARG A 102 -9.20 -6.31 1.65
C ARG A 102 -9.63 -6.16 3.11
N MET A 103 -8.78 -5.55 3.93
CA MET A 103 -9.07 -5.28 5.34
C MET A 103 -10.29 -4.37 5.49
N SER A 104 -10.42 -3.34 4.66
CA SER A 104 -11.58 -2.43 4.68
C SER A 104 -12.88 -3.16 4.32
N ALA A 105 -12.85 -4.08 3.36
CA ALA A 105 -14.00 -4.89 2.96
C ALA A 105 -14.46 -5.83 4.09
N MET A 106 -13.52 -6.53 4.74
CA MET A 106 -13.84 -7.40 5.88
C MET A 106 -14.42 -6.61 7.06
N LEU A 107 -13.83 -5.46 7.41
CA LEU A 107 -14.34 -4.62 8.50
C LEU A 107 -15.71 -4.01 8.17
N THR A 108 -15.94 -3.64 6.90
CA THR A 108 -17.25 -3.18 6.44
C THR A 108 -18.30 -4.26 6.61
N ARG A 109 -17.98 -5.50 6.24
CA ARG A 109 -18.87 -6.64 6.46
C ARG A 109 -19.20 -6.83 7.94
N LEU A 110 -18.19 -6.92 8.81
CA LEU A 110 -18.37 -7.05 10.27
C LEU A 110 -19.26 -5.95 10.84
N THR A 111 -19.09 -4.72 10.36
CA THR A 111 -19.91 -3.57 10.77
C THR A 111 -21.37 -3.73 10.33
N ARG A 112 -21.61 -4.19 9.09
CA ARG A 112 -22.96 -4.31 8.51
C ARG A 112 -23.76 -5.46 9.11
N THR A 113 -23.08 -6.54 9.50
CA THR A 113 -23.69 -7.74 10.09
C THR A 113 -23.72 -7.70 11.61
N ALA A 114 -23.11 -6.69 12.24
CA ALA A 114 -23.15 -6.50 13.68
C ALA A 114 -24.60 -6.43 14.18
N PRO A 115 -24.94 -7.15 15.26
CA PRO A 115 -26.31 -7.20 15.79
C PRO A 115 -26.79 -5.84 16.28
N HIS A 116 -25.87 -5.02 16.82
CA HIS A 116 -26.17 -3.70 17.37
C HIS A 116 -25.04 -2.71 17.03
N PRO A 117 -25.36 -1.40 16.87
CA PRO A 117 -24.34 -0.36 16.82
C PRO A 117 -23.50 -0.35 18.10
N SER A 118 -22.17 -0.21 17.97
CA SER A 118 -21.23 -0.15 19.08
C SER A 118 -20.17 0.91 18.84
N ALA A 119 -19.85 1.68 19.88
CA ALA A 119 -18.77 2.66 19.84
C ALA A 119 -17.40 2.00 19.56
N ARG A 120 -17.22 0.73 19.93
CA ARG A 120 -15.99 -0.03 19.63
C ARG A 120 -15.87 -0.34 18.14
N ILE A 121 -16.98 -0.68 17.49
CA ILE A 121 -17.02 -0.86 16.02
C ILE A 121 -16.71 0.46 15.32
N ASP A 122 -17.30 1.58 15.76
CA ASP A 122 -16.99 2.89 15.19
C ASP A 122 -15.53 3.29 15.39
N HIS A 123 -14.93 2.93 16.53
CA HIS A 123 -13.51 3.13 16.79
C HIS A 123 -12.64 2.29 15.85
N ALA A 124 -12.93 1.01 15.66
CA ALA A 124 -12.21 0.14 14.72
C ALA A 124 -12.30 0.68 13.28
N ARG A 125 -13.47 1.15 12.85
CA ARG A 125 -13.66 1.78 11.53
C ARG A 125 -12.83 3.05 11.38
N SER A 126 -12.79 3.88 12.41
CA SER A 126 -12.01 5.12 12.42
C SER A 126 -10.51 4.83 12.37
N ALA A 127 -10.03 3.85 13.15
CA ALA A 127 -8.64 3.40 13.13
C ALA A 127 -8.24 2.87 11.75
N MET A 128 -9.07 2.03 11.12
CA MET A 128 -8.82 1.50 9.78
C MET A 128 -8.80 2.61 8.71
N ALA A 129 -9.76 3.54 8.75
CA ALA A 129 -9.80 4.66 7.82
C ALA A 129 -8.57 5.56 7.95
N TYR A 130 -8.14 5.82 9.18
CA TYR A 130 -6.96 6.60 9.46
C TYR A 130 -5.67 5.92 8.97
N LEU A 131 -5.47 4.63 9.31
CA LEU A 131 -4.34 3.83 8.81
C LEU A 131 -4.27 3.87 7.28
N ARG A 132 -5.41 3.63 6.61
CA ARG A 132 -5.52 3.67 5.15
C ARG A 132 -5.15 5.04 4.59
N GLN A 133 -5.66 6.12 5.17
CA GLN A 133 -5.38 7.47 4.70
C GLN A 133 -3.89 7.80 4.79
N ARG A 134 -3.24 7.47 5.91
CA ARG A 134 -1.82 7.76 6.14
C ARG A 134 -0.94 7.02 5.14
N TRP A 135 -1.15 5.71 4.97
CA TRP A 135 -0.39 4.92 4.00
C TRP A 135 -0.59 5.36 2.56
N LEU A 136 -1.82 5.66 2.14
CA LEU A 136 -2.06 6.13 0.78
C LEU A 136 -1.41 7.50 0.52
N ALA A 137 -1.39 8.39 1.50
CA ALA A 137 -0.74 9.69 1.37
C ALA A 137 0.79 9.55 1.32
N HIS A 138 1.35 8.67 2.16
CA HIS A 138 2.77 8.35 2.20
C HIS A 138 3.26 7.79 0.85
N MET A 139 2.65 6.72 0.34
CA MET A 139 3.03 6.14 -0.95
C MET A 139 2.82 7.11 -2.13
N ASP A 140 1.80 7.98 -2.10
CA ASP A 140 1.57 8.97 -3.17
C ASP A 140 2.64 10.06 -3.16
N MET A 141 3.09 10.50 -1.99
CA MET A 141 4.25 11.40 -1.85
C MET A 141 5.51 10.76 -2.42
N GLU A 142 5.76 9.50 -2.11
CA GLU A 142 6.95 8.80 -2.57
C GLU A 142 6.97 8.62 -4.09
N GLU A 143 5.89 8.06 -4.64
CA GLU A 143 5.80 7.75 -6.07
C GLU A 143 5.77 9.01 -6.95
N ARG A 144 5.26 10.13 -6.44
CA ARG A 144 5.15 11.38 -7.22
C ARG A 144 6.34 12.31 -7.08
N GLU A 145 6.97 12.33 -5.91
CA GLU A 145 7.98 13.35 -5.59
C GLU A 145 9.32 12.70 -5.28
N PHE A 146 9.36 11.79 -4.28
CA PHE A 146 10.62 11.27 -3.78
C PHE A 146 11.32 10.34 -4.76
N PHE A 147 10.67 9.28 -5.22
CA PHE A 147 11.27 8.31 -6.13
C PHE A 147 11.71 8.92 -7.46
N PRO A 148 10.93 9.79 -8.14
CA PRO A 148 11.41 10.49 -9.33
C PRO A 148 12.70 11.29 -9.09
N ALA A 149 12.86 11.91 -7.92
CA ALA A 149 14.08 12.63 -7.58
C ALA A 149 15.27 11.70 -7.33
N CYS A 150 15.08 10.55 -6.68
CA CYS A 150 16.12 9.52 -6.55
C CYS A 150 16.65 9.07 -7.91
N LEU A 151 15.77 8.85 -8.88
CA LEU A 151 16.16 8.44 -10.24
C LEU A 151 16.95 9.53 -10.98
N ARG A 152 16.62 10.82 -10.76
CA ARG A 152 17.40 11.95 -11.28
C ARG A 152 18.82 11.99 -10.70
N LEU A 153 18.96 11.67 -9.40
CA LEU A 153 20.27 11.60 -8.75
C LEU A 153 21.15 10.50 -9.35
N GLU A 154 20.59 9.32 -9.60
CA GLU A 154 21.30 8.18 -10.19
C GLU A 154 21.84 8.47 -11.61
N THR A 155 20.99 9.03 -12.48
CA THR A 155 21.26 9.17 -13.93
C THR A 155 22.22 10.30 -14.33
N SER A 156 22.63 11.15 -13.38
CA SER A 156 23.76 12.11 -13.50
C SER A 156 23.77 13.03 -14.73
N ARG A 157 22.61 13.59 -15.15
CA ARG A 157 22.56 14.65 -16.18
C ARG A 157 21.87 15.95 -15.80
N ASP A 158 21.11 15.98 -14.71
CA ASP A 158 20.51 17.21 -14.19
C ASP A 158 21.00 17.50 -12.77
N PHE A 159 21.46 18.73 -12.57
CA PHE A 159 21.75 19.26 -11.26
C PHE A 159 20.42 19.50 -10.55
N LEU A 160 20.16 18.77 -9.45
CA LEU A 160 19.22 19.29 -8.47
C LEU A 160 19.83 20.58 -7.93
N SER A 161 19.08 21.66 -8.02
CA SER A 161 19.41 22.89 -7.31
C SER A 161 19.49 22.62 -5.81
N ARG A 162 20.21 23.49 -5.09
CA ARG A 162 20.32 23.42 -3.63
C ARG A 162 18.95 23.36 -2.96
N ASP A 163 18.00 24.15 -3.45
CA ASP A 163 16.63 24.22 -2.91
C ASP A 163 15.84 22.94 -3.18
N GLU A 164 15.97 22.33 -4.37
CA GLU A 164 15.37 21.01 -4.66
C GLU A 164 15.94 19.95 -3.72
N LEU A 165 17.24 20.02 -3.46
CA LEU A 165 17.93 19.03 -2.67
C LEU A 165 17.65 19.17 -1.16
N ASP A 166 17.59 20.40 -0.63
CA ASP A 166 17.14 20.69 0.73
C ASP A 166 15.67 20.24 0.90
N SER A 167 14.82 20.49 -0.10
CA SER A 167 13.42 20.02 -0.11
C SER A 167 13.31 18.48 -0.11
N LEU A 168 14.23 17.80 -0.80
CA LEU A 168 14.35 16.35 -0.77
C LEU A 168 14.75 15.84 0.61
N VAL A 169 15.77 16.42 1.24
CA VAL A 169 16.18 16.03 2.60
C VAL A 169 15.06 16.28 3.61
N GLU A 170 14.29 17.34 3.45
CA GLU A 170 13.09 17.55 4.27
C GLU A 170 11.99 16.53 3.98
N ALA A 171 11.76 16.15 2.71
CA ALA A 171 10.84 15.07 2.35
C ALA A 171 11.29 13.75 2.97
N LEU A 172 12.60 13.47 2.97
CA LEU A 172 13.18 12.28 3.57
C LEU A 172 12.94 12.16 5.07
N HIS A 173 13.15 13.25 5.80
CA HIS A 173 12.85 13.27 7.23
C HIS A 173 11.35 13.11 7.52
N ARG A 174 10.47 13.56 6.62
CA ARG A 174 9.02 13.31 6.74
C ARG A 174 8.69 11.84 6.51
N THR A 175 9.25 11.21 5.47
CA THR A 175 9.05 9.79 5.15
C THR A 175 9.49 8.87 6.31
N ALA A 176 10.70 9.08 6.85
CA ALA A 176 11.19 8.29 8.00
C ALA A 176 10.36 8.50 9.28
N HIS A 177 9.73 9.67 9.44
CA HIS A 177 8.81 9.91 10.55
C HIS A 177 7.47 9.19 10.36
N ASP A 178 6.97 9.14 9.12
CA ASP A 178 5.73 8.43 8.78
C ASP A 178 5.86 6.91 9.04
N HIS A 179 7.03 6.30 8.84
CA HIS A 179 7.30 4.89 9.15
C HIS A 179 7.09 4.53 10.63
N HIS A 180 7.53 5.39 11.55
CA HIS A 180 7.31 5.14 12.98
C HIS A 180 5.85 5.37 13.41
N GLU A 181 5.16 6.33 12.78
CA GLU A 181 3.75 6.56 13.06
C GLU A 181 2.86 5.41 12.58
N ILE A 182 3.24 4.75 11.49
CA ILE A 182 2.54 3.61 10.90
C ILE A 182 2.39 2.45 11.89
N ASP A 183 3.45 2.09 12.62
CA ASP A 183 3.42 1.03 13.64
C ASP A 183 2.38 1.35 14.72
N ILE A 184 2.36 2.59 15.20
CA ILE A 184 1.41 3.07 16.22
C ILE A 184 -0.03 2.94 15.71
N PHE A 185 -0.28 3.24 14.43
CA PHE A 185 -1.63 3.13 13.87
C PHE A 185 -2.06 1.69 13.65
N ALA A 186 -1.14 0.80 13.28
CA ALA A 186 -1.41 -0.62 13.16
C ALA A 186 -1.73 -1.25 14.54
N GLU A 187 -0.97 -0.91 15.59
CA GLU A 187 -1.23 -1.33 16.97
C GLU A 187 -2.61 -0.86 17.46
N ARG A 188 -2.98 0.39 17.17
CA ARG A 188 -4.32 0.92 17.52
C ARG A 188 -5.44 0.17 16.82
N LEU A 189 -5.23 -0.21 15.56
CA LEU A 189 -6.20 -1.02 14.83
C LEU A 189 -6.29 -2.42 15.44
N GLU A 190 -5.17 -3.07 15.75
CA GLU A 190 -5.13 -4.38 16.40
C GLU A 190 -5.93 -4.38 17.72
N GLN A 191 -5.65 -3.43 18.61
CA GLN A 191 -6.39 -3.26 19.87
C GLN A 191 -7.89 -3.02 19.65
N SER A 192 -8.25 -2.28 18.60
CA SER A 192 -9.66 -2.03 18.27
C SER A 192 -10.35 -3.28 17.72
N LEU A 193 -9.63 -4.13 16.99
CA LEU A 193 -10.15 -5.40 16.48
C LEU A 193 -10.36 -6.42 17.61
N GLU A 194 -9.47 -6.45 18.60
CA GLU A 194 -9.67 -7.25 19.82
C GLU A 194 -10.91 -6.78 20.59
N ALA A 195 -11.10 -5.46 20.71
CA ALA A 195 -12.21 -4.90 21.47
C ALA A 195 -13.60 -5.18 20.87
N ILE A 196 -13.71 -5.49 19.56
CA ILE A 196 -15.00 -5.76 18.90
C ILE A 196 -15.39 -7.23 18.89
N GLU A 197 -14.59 -8.14 19.46
CA GLU A 197 -14.86 -9.59 19.44
C GLU A 197 -16.24 -9.93 20.03
N ASP A 198 -16.62 -9.29 21.13
CA ASP A 198 -17.94 -9.46 21.76
C ASP A 198 -19.09 -8.71 21.04
N ASP A 199 -18.76 -7.82 20.10
CA ASP A 199 -19.74 -6.98 19.39
C ASP A 199 -20.14 -7.54 18.03
N ILE A 200 -19.51 -8.62 17.58
CA ILE A 200 -19.80 -9.27 16.30
C ILE A 200 -20.60 -10.56 16.50
N ALA A 201 -21.32 -10.99 15.46
CA ALA A 201 -22.02 -12.28 15.50
C ALA A 201 -21.04 -13.45 15.43
N ASP A 202 -21.32 -14.55 16.13
CA ASP A 202 -20.49 -15.78 16.11
C ASP A 202 -20.21 -16.29 14.69
N SER A 203 -21.18 -16.13 13.77
CA SER A 203 -21.05 -16.52 12.36
C SER A 203 -19.97 -15.74 11.59
N GLU A 204 -19.51 -14.61 12.14
CA GLU A 204 -18.51 -13.73 11.54
C GLU A 204 -17.14 -13.84 12.24
N SER A 205 -17.00 -14.72 13.24
CA SER A 205 -15.72 -14.97 13.96
C SER A 205 -14.56 -15.32 13.03
N THR A 206 -14.82 -16.11 11.98
CA THR A 206 -13.80 -16.44 10.97
C THR A 206 -13.35 -15.21 10.18
N ILE A 207 -14.26 -14.26 9.91
CA ILE A 207 -13.91 -13.02 9.20
C ILE A 207 -13.08 -12.09 10.08
N LEU A 208 -13.40 -12.00 11.38
CA LEU A 208 -12.55 -11.27 12.32
C LEU A 208 -11.16 -11.88 12.43
N ALA A 209 -11.06 -13.22 12.47
CA ALA A 209 -9.77 -13.92 12.46
C ALA A 209 -8.97 -13.63 11.18
N SER A 210 -9.60 -13.70 10.00
CA SER A 210 -8.97 -13.36 8.72
C SER A 210 -8.53 -11.90 8.65
N LEU A 211 -9.31 -10.96 9.22
CA LEU A 211 -8.96 -9.55 9.30
C LEU A 211 -7.73 -9.32 10.19
N ARG A 212 -7.66 -9.97 11.36
CA ARG A 212 -6.49 -9.92 12.24
C ARG A 212 -5.24 -10.51 11.58
N GLY A 213 -5.36 -11.66 10.92
CA GLY A 213 -4.27 -12.26 10.15
C GLY A 213 -3.79 -11.35 9.01
N SER A 214 -4.72 -10.68 8.33
CA SER A 214 -4.40 -9.72 7.28
C SER A 214 -3.67 -8.49 7.80
N LEU A 215 -3.99 -8.02 9.00
CA LEU A 215 -3.26 -6.94 9.67
C LEU A 215 -1.85 -7.37 10.05
N ALA A 216 -1.66 -8.59 10.54
CA ALA A 216 -0.31 -9.11 10.84
C ALA A 216 0.57 -9.16 9.58
N GLN A 217 0.05 -9.71 8.48
CA GLN A 217 0.75 -9.73 7.19
C GLN A 217 1.07 -8.31 6.70
N PHE A 218 0.16 -7.37 6.91
CA PHE A 218 0.36 -5.98 6.56
C PHE A 218 1.53 -5.35 7.32
N ILE A 219 1.58 -5.59 8.65
CA ILE A 219 2.67 -5.09 9.51
C ILE A 219 4.02 -5.71 9.11
N ASP A 220 4.04 -6.99 8.78
CA ASP A 220 5.28 -7.67 8.36
C ASP A 220 5.82 -7.09 7.04
N ASP A 221 4.97 -6.90 6.03
CA ASP A 221 5.37 -6.28 4.76
C ASP A 221 5.81 -4.82 4.95
N ALA A 222 5.06 -4.06 5.74
CA ALA A 222 5.39 -2.67 6.08
C ALA A 222 6.80 -2.52 6.66
N ARG A 223 7.21 -3.43 7.56
CA ARG A 223 8.57 -3.41 8.13
C ARG A 223 9.64 -3.67 7.09
N VAL A 224 9.39 -4.61 6.17
CA VAL A 224 10.34 -4.89 5.08
C VAL A 224 10.41 -3.71 4.11
N HIS A 225 9.26 -3.14 3.73
CA HIS A 225 9.16 -1.91 2.95
C HIS A 225 9.98 -0.78 3.57
N SER A 226 9.69 -0.41 4.83
CA SER A 226 10.41 0.67 5.51
C SER A 226 11.89 0.38 5.66
N SER A 227 12.32 -0.87 5.89
CA SER A 227 13.75 -1.21 5.95
C SER A 227 14.48 -0.98 4.62
N LYS A 228 13.85 -1.31 3.48
CA LYS A 228 14.43 -1.06 2.16
C LYS A 228 14.62 0.45 1.92
N GLU A 229 13.72 1.25 2.44
CA GLU A 229 13.83 2.69 2.35
C GLU A 229 14.86 3.25 3.34
N ASP A 230 14.65 3.02 4.63
CA ASP A 230 15.43 3.59 5.72
C ASP A 230 16.89 3.14 5.71
N ASP A 231 17.15 1.86 5.41
CA ASP A 231 18.49 1.28 5.53
C ASP A 231 19.27 1.27 4.20
N ILE A 232 18.60 1.40 3.05
CA ILE A 232 19.24 1.29 1.73
C ILE A 232 19.01 2.54 0.88
N LEU A 233 17.75 2.90 0.61
CA LEU A 233 17.42 4.01 -0.28
C LEU A 233 17.86 5.37 0.31
N LEU A 234 17.49 5.66 1.56
CA LEU A 234 17.83 6.90 2.24
C LEU A 234 19.35 7.11 2.33
N PRO A 235 20.15 6.14 2.82
CA PRO A 235 21.58 6.34 2.95
C PRO A 235 22.27 6.49 1.59
N ALA A 236 21.82 5.77 0.56
CA ALA A 236 22.36 5.89 -0.79
C ALA A 236 22.12 7.30 -1.37
N VAL A 237 20.93 7.86 -1.19
CA VAL A 237 20.58 9.22 -1.61
C VAL A 237 21.42 10.27 -0.86
N LEU A 238 21.55 10.15 0.46
CA LEU A 238 22.35 11.06 1.28
C LEU A 238 23.85 11.00 0.94
N PHE A 239 24.38 9.80 0.67
CA PHE A 239 25.77 9.64 0.27
C PHE A 239 26.07 10.32 -1.07
N VAL A 240 25.20 10.15 -2.06
CA VAL A 240 25.30 10.84 -3.36
C VAL A 240 25.23 12.36 -3.16
N HIS A 241 24.39 12.84 -2.24
CA HIS A 241 24.33 14.25 -1.88
C HIS A 241 25.65 14.75 -1.27
N ASP A 242 26.18 14.09 -0.23
CA ASP A 242 27.34 14.57 0.53
C ASP A 242 28.63 14.61 -0.31
N ILE A 243 28.83 13.63 -1.19
CA ILE A 243 29.92 13.65 -2.17
C ILE A 243 29.81 14.87 -3.07
N ARG A 244 28.63 15.11 -3.65
CA ARG A 244 28.42 16.22 -4.59
C ARG A 244 28.53 17.59 -3.92
N ARG A 245 28.08 17.71 -2.67
CA ARG A 245 28.26 18.92 -1.84
C ARG A 245 29.74 19.24 -1.64
N SER A 246 30.54 18.21 -1.34
CA SER A 246 31.99 18.34 -1.14
C SER A 246 32.74 18.71 -2.43
N ASP A 247 32.33 18.16 -3.58
CA ASP A 247 32.93 18.51 -4.89
C ASP A 247 32.58 19.94 -5.34
N THR A 248 31.38 20.42 -5.02
CA THR A 248 30.93 21.79 -5.33
C THR A 248 31.63 22.82 -4.43
N GLU A 249 31.77 22.55 -3.13
CA GLU A 249 32.47 23.43 -2.17
C GLU A 249 34.00 23.45 -2.38
N SER A 250 34.58 22.39 -2.94
CA SER A 250 36.01 22.30 -3.26
C SER A 250 36.41 22.85 -4.63
N GLY A 251 35.44 23.34 -5.43
CA GLY A 251 35.69 23.96 -6.74
C GLY A 251 36.07 22.98 -7.85
N ARG A 252 35.82 21.67 -7.68
CA ARG A 252 36.19 20.63 -8.65
C ARG A 252 35.30 20.59 -9.89
N PHE A 253 34.21 21.36 -9.89
CA PHE A 253 33.25 21.49 -10.98
C PHE A 253 32.94 22.96 -11.28
N THR A 254 33.98 23.79 -11.43
CA THR A 254 33.80 25.04 -12.19
C THR A 254 33.81 24.67 -13.67
N SER A 255 32.67 24.82 -14.33
CA SER A 255 32.54 24.72 -15.79
C SER A 255 33.61 25.58 -16.45
N GLN A 256 34.62 24.90 -16.99
CA GLN A 256 35.54 25.47 -17.95
C GLN A 256 34.87 25.26 -19.31
N ASP A 257 34.13 26.28 -19.74
CA ASP A 257 33.83 26.54 -21.14
C ASP A 257 33.99 28.06 -21.34
N ASP A 258 35.26 28.42 -21.42
CA ASP A 258 35.92 29.38 -22.31
C ASP A 258 35.09 30.55 -22.89
N GLU A 259 35.47 31.75 -22.45
CA GLU A 259 35.51 32.95 -23.30
C GLU A 259 36.44 32.70 -24.49
N ASP A 260 35.91 32.79 -25.71
CA ASP A 260 36.45 33.59 -26.83
C ASP A 260 35.50 33.60 -28.04
#